data_AF-A0A2V7MFA0-F1
#
_entry.id   AF-A0A2V7MFA0-F1
#
_cell.length_a   1.000
_cell.length_b   1.000
_cell.length_c   1.000
_cell.angle_alpha   90.00
_cell.angle_beta   90.00
_cell.angle_gamma   90.00
#
_symmetry.space_group_name_H-M   'P 1'
#
loop_
_entity.id
_entity.type
_entity.pdbx_description
1 polymer ?
#
loop_
_entity_poly.entity_id
_entity_poly.type
_entity_poly.pdbx_seq_one_letter_code
_entity_poly.pdbx_strand_id
1 'polypeptide(L)' 'MTLGSHWAAVSVLPAFSIGSGDSPHFAIVIGPTAFFTGGKPVLRGLLALRAEAPLARRERHP' A
#
# COMPACT_ATOMS: atom_id res chain seq x y z
N MET A 1 9.18 3.07 -21.17
CA MET A 1 9.35 3.31 -19.72
C MET A 1 10.85 3.31 -19.45
N THR A 2 11.43 4.48 -19.18
CA THR A 2 12.87 4.58 -18.89
C THR A 2 13.14 4.05 -17.48
N LEU A 3 13.92 2.97 -17.40
CA LEU A 3 14.44 2.42 -16.16
C LEU A 3 15.32 3.51 -15.51
N GLY A 4 14.85 4.14 -14.42
CA GLY A 4 15.55 5.24 -13.74
C GLY A 4 14.74 6.52 -13.48
N SER A 5 13.49 6.62 -13.95
CA SER A 5 12.64 7.78 -13.63
C SER A 5 12.07 7.67 -12.21
N HIS A 6 12.37 8.66 -11.35
CA HIS A 6 11.73 8.79 -10.04
C HIS A 6 10.22 9.01 -10.23
N TRP A 7 9.42 8.18 -9.58
CA TRP A 7 7.96 8.29 -9.59
C TRP A 7 7.43 8.31 -8.16
N ALA A 8 6.35 9.04 -7.96
CA ALA A 8 5.57 9.04 -6.72
C ALA A 8 4.09 8.83 -7.05
N ALA A 9 3.35 8.21 -6.13
CA ALA A 9 1.91 8.04 -6.26
C ALA A 9 1.22 8.40 -4.95
N VAL A 10 0.09 9.12 -5.05
CA VAL A 10 -0.75 9.47 -3.90
C VAL A 10 -2.17 9.02 -4.20
N SER A 11 -2.77 8.32 -3.24
CA SER A 11 -4.06 7.66 -3.40
C SER A 11 -4.96 7.95 -2.20
N VAL A 12 -6.26 8.17 -2.47
CA VAL A 12 -7.30 8.21 -1.44
C VAL A 12 -8.15 6.97 -1.61
N LEU A 13 -8.19 6.11 -0.59
CA LEU A 13 -8.58 4.72 -0.78
C LEU A 13 -9.56 4.26 0.32
N PRO A 14 -10.73 3.74 -0.03
CA PRO A 14 -11.32 2.67 0.76
C PRO A 14 -10.40 1.45 0.75
N ALA A 15 -10.23 0.85 1.92
CA ALA A 15 -9.49 -0.40 2.10
C ALA A 15 -10.40 -1.43 2.77
N PHE A 16 -10.45 -2.64 2.19
CA PHE A 16 -11.00 -3.81 2.85
C PHE A 16 -9.84 -4.56 3.49
N SER A 17 -9.82 -4.65 4.81
CA SER A 17 -8.72 -5.25 5.57
C SER A 17 -9.20 -6.44 6.37
N ILE A 18 -8.39 -7.50 6.36
CA ILE A 18 -8.61 -8.73 7.13
C ILE A 18 -7.31 -9.01 7.89
N GLY A 19 -7.42 -9.14 9.20
CA GLY A 19 -6.29 -9.39 10.10
C GLY A 19 -6.76 -9.22 11.55
N SER A 20 -6.08 -9.91 12.47
CA SER A 20 -6.45 -9.89 13.89
C SER A 20 -5.21 -10.09 14.76
N GLY A 21 -4.99 -9.16 15.70
CA GLY A 21 -3.92 -9.25 16.70
C GLY A 21 -2.54 -9.46 16.07
N ASP A 22 -1.84 -10.49 16.54
CA ASP A 22 -0.49 -10.86 16.08
C ASP A 22 -0.49 -11.65 14.75
N SER A 23 -1.58 -11.63 13.98
CA SER A 23 -1.72 -12.35 12.70
C SER A 23 -1.41 -11.44 11.50
N PRO A 24 -1.06 -12.00 10.33
CA PRO A 24 -0.77 -11.20 9.15
C PRO A 24 -1.99 -10.35 8.76
N HIS A 25 -1.75 -9.07 8.45
CA HIS A 25 -2.79 -8.16 7.99
C HIS A 25 -2.74 -8.07 6.47
N PHE A 26 -3.85 -8.40 5.81
CA PHE A 26 -4.02 -8.27 4.36
C PHE A 26 -5.03 -7.18 4.06
N ALA A 27 -4.78 -6.38 3.04
CA ALA A 27 -5.73 -5.39 2.55
C ALA A 27 -5.80 -5.37 1.03
N ILE A 28 -7.03 -5.27 0.53
CA ILE A 28 -7.31 -4.90 -0.86
C ILE A 28 -7.68 -3.41 -0.85
N VAL A 29 -7.00 -2.66 -1.70
CA VAL A 29 -7.04 -1.21 -1.70
C VAL A 29 -7.41 -0.73 -3.09
N ILE A 30 -8.51 0.02 -3.20
CA ILE A 30 -9.08 0.44 -4.48
C ILE A 30 -9.36 1.94 -4.42
N GLY A 31 -8.95 2.70 -5.43
CA GLY A 31 -9.39 4.09 -5.55
C GLY A 31 -8.58 4.96 -6.50
N PRO A 32 -8.96 6.25 -6.61
CA PRO A 32 -8.27 7.20 -7.46
C PRO A 32 -6.85 7.46 -6.94
N THR A 33 -5.90 7.48 -7.86
CA THR A 33 -4.47 7.64 -7.60
C THR A 33 -3.84 8.62 -8.58
N ALA A 34 -3.20 9.65 -8.05
CA ALA A 34 -2.39 10.57 -8.82
C ALA A 34 -0.95 10.05 -8.92
N PHE A 35 -0.47 9.87 -10.14
CA PHE A 35 0.92 9.48 -10.44
C PHE A 35 1.72 10.70 -10.88
N PHE A 36 2.89 10.87 -10.28
CA PHE A 36 3.83 11.97 -10.55
C PHE A 36 5.11 11.38 -11.15
N THR A 37 5.36 11.65 -12.44
CA THR A 37 6.49 11.09 -13.18
C THR A 37 7.16 12.18 -14.03
N GLY A 38 7.98 13.06 -13.42
CA GLY A 38 8.77 14.11 -14.10
C GLY A 38 8.01 15.15 -14.96
N GLY A 39 6.72 14.95 -15.21
CA GLY A 39 5.84 15.75 -16.07
C GLY A 39 4.44 15.89 -15.45
N LYS A 40 3.44 16.15 -16.28
CA LYS A 40 2.06 16.40 -15.80
C LYS A 40 1.54 15.21 -14.98
N PRO A 41 0.98 15.44 -13.78
CA PRO A 41 0.36 14.38 -12.99
C PRO A 41 -0.77 13.70 -13.76
N VAL A 42 -0.88 12.38 -13.62
CA VAL A 42 -1.94 11.60 -14.27
C VAL A 42 -2.79 10.91 -13.21
N LEU A 43 -4.12 11.08 -13.31
CA LEU A 43 -5.08 10.44 -12.43
C LEU A 43 -5.52 9.09 -13.03
N ARG A 44 -5.38 8.00 -12.26
CA ARG A 44 -5.79 6.64 -12.66
C ARG A 44 -6.44 5.90 -11.49
N GLY A 45 -7.22 4.87 -11.79
CA GLY A 45 -7.64 3.90 -10.78
C GLY A 45 -6.46 3.02 -10.35
N LEU A 46 -6.40 2.69 -9.06
CA LEU A 46 -5.44 1.75 -8.49
C LEU A 46 -6.18 0.56 -7.88
N LEU A 47 -5.64 -0.63 -8.12
CA LEU A 47 -5.93 -1.85 -7.36
C LEU A 47 -4.59 -2.30 -6.76
N ALA A 48 -4.50 -2.33 -5.44
CA ALA A 48 -3.30 -2.77 -4.73
C ALA A 48 -3.62 -3.86 -3.71
N LEU A 49 -2.68 -4.79 -3.59
CA LEU A 49 -2.65 -5.80 -2.54
C LEU A 49 -1.57 -5.40 -1.54
N ARG A 50 -1.97 -5.24 -0.27
CA ARG A 50 -1.05 -4.97 0.83
C ARG A 50 -1.03 -6.18 1.76
N ALA A 51 0.15 -6.69 2.04
CA ALA A 51 0.38 -7.68 3.09
C ALA A 51 1.34 -7.07 4.10
N GLU A 52 0.95 -7.03 5.36
CA GLU A 52 1.77 -6.59 6.47
C GLU A 52 2.16 -7.83 7.27
N ALA A 53 3.48 -8.08 7.33
CA ALA A 53 4.02 -9.15 8.15
C ALA A 53 3.74 -8.82 9.63
N PRO A 54 3.31 -9.80 10.44
CA PRO A 54 3.19 -9.57 11.87
C PRO A 54 4.53 -9.11 12.43
N LEU A 55 4.52 -8.06 13.24
CA LEU A 55 5.69 -7.66 14.01
C LEU A 55 5.98 -8.77 15.03
N ALA A 56 6.84 -9.71 14.66
CA ALA A 56 7.30 -10.75 15.56
C ALA A 56 8.16 -10.10 16.64
N ARG A 57 7.57 -9.80 17.81
CA ARG A 57 8.16 -10.06 19.15
C ARG A 57 7.20 -9.57 20.23
N ARG A 58 6.32 -10.45 20.68
CA ARG A 58 5.83 -10.37 22.06
C ARG A 58 6.93 -11.01 22.91
N GLU A 59 7.72 -10.19 23.60
CA GLU A 59 8.58 -10.70 24.66
C GLU A 59 7.69 -11.50 25.61
N ARG A 60 7.91 -12.81 25.68
CA ARG A 60 7.41 -13.61 26.80
C ARG A 60 8.18 -13.13 28.01
N HIS A 61 7.63 -12.17 28.75
CA HIS A 61 8.05 -11.99 30.14
C HIS A 61 7.53 -13.20 30.92
N PRO A 62 8.43 -13.91 31.63
CA PRO A 62 8.08 -15.10 32.41
C PRO A 62 7.12 -14.80 33.55
#